data_AF-A0A1M6U132-F1
#
_entry.id   AF-A0A1M6U132-F1
#
_cell.length_a   1.000
_cell.length_b   1.000
_cell.length_c   1.000
_cell.angle_alpha   90.00
_cell.angle_beta   90.00
_cell.angle_gamma   90.00
#
_symmetry.space_group_name_H-M   'P 1'
#
loop_
_entity.id
_entity.type
_entity.pdbx_description
1 polymer ?
#
loop_
_entity_poly.entity_id
_entity_poly.type
_entity_poly.pdbx_seq_one_letter_code
_entity_poly.pdbx_strand_id
1 'polypeptide(L)'
;MRDFNTQQFTEQFESLFFGPARAYASLSVDYTEKLLRAQLDASQAYTETGIAQLRSLLDVKDADGLRTYMEGQQKVTKELTERFKNDAEKVVSLQQDFVQQSQKLADANVKQASESVEKATRKA
;
A
#
# COMPACT_ATOMS: atom_id res chain seq x y z
N MET A 1 44.38 14.60 -26.64
CA MET A 1 44.01 13.46 -25.78
C MET A 1 42.53 13.59 -25.48
N ARG A 2 41.77 12.50 -25.60
CA ARG A 2 40.30 12.48 -25.49
C ARG A 2 39.87 12.93 -24.09
N ASP A 3 39.06 13.97 -24.01
CA ASP A 3 38.17 14.18 -22.86
C ASP A 3 37.18 13.02 -22.83
N PHE A 4 37.51 11.98 -22.05
CA PHE A 4 36.54 10.98 -21.68
C PHE A 4 35.45 11.73 -20.91
N ASN A 5 34.25 11.87 -21.49
CA ASN A 5 33.15 12.64 -20.92
C ASN A 5 32.69 12.00 -19.62
N THR A 6 33.39 12.35 -18.53
CA THR A 6 33.30 11.70 -17.23
C THR A 6 31.93 11.98 -16.59
N GLN A 7 31.31 13.11 -16.94
CA GLN A 7 29.93 13.44 -16.57
C GLN A 7 28.91 12.50 -17.21
N GLN A 8 28.96 12.28 -18.53
CA GLN A 8 28.04 11.32 -19.20
C GLN A 8 28.19 9.90 -18.67
N PHE A 9 29.42 9.47 -18.34
CA PHE A 9 29.65 8.16 -17.74
C PHE A 9 29.05 8.08 -16.34
N THR A 10 29.22 9.12 -15.52
CA THR A 10 28.66 9.20 -14.16
C THR A 10 27.13 9.19 -14.18
N GLU A 11 26.51 9.96 -15.09
CA GLU A 11 25.05 9.98 -15.27
C GLU A 11 24.49 8.63 -15.73
N GLN A 12 25.15 7.95 -16.67
CA GLN A 12 24.74 6.60 -17.10
C GLN A 12 24.88 5.58 -15.97
N PHE A 13 25.97 5.66 -15.20
CA PHE A 13 26.16 4.79 -14.05
C PHE A 13 25.09 5.05 -12.97
N GLU A 14 24.81 6.32 -12.66
CA GLU A 14 23.77 6.67 -11.70
C GLU A 14 22.39 6.18 -12.17
N SER A 15 22.08 6.40 -13.45
CA SER A 15 20.81 6.04 -14.06
C SER A 15 20.59 4.52 -14.14
N LEU A 16 21.63 3.73 -14.43
CA LEU A 16 21.55 2.28 -14.57
C LEU A 16 21.55 1.53 -13.23
N PHE A 17 22.26 2.03 -12.21
CA PHE A 17 22.44 1.31 -10.95
C PHE A 17 21.66 1.93 -9.78
N PHE A 18 21.72 3.24 -9.59
CA PHE A 18 21.07 3.90 -8.45
C PHE A 18 19.60 4.26 -8.73
N GLY A 19 19.25 4.56 -9.98
CA GLY A 19 17.86 4.82 -10.39
C GLY A 19 16.91 3.68 -10.01
N PRO A 20 17.15 2.44 -10.46
CA PRO A 20 16.34 1.27 -10.10
C PRO A 20 16.27 1.05 -8.59
N ALA A 21 17.39 1.15 -7.88
CA ALA A 21 17.43 0.96 -6.43
C ALA A 21 16.57 1.99 -5.69
N ARG A 22 16.63 3.27 -6.08
CA ARG A 22 15.78 4.34 -5.52
C ARG A 22 14.30 4.09 -5.84
N ALA A 23 13.98 3.65 -7.05
CA ALA A 23 12.60 3.36 -7.45
C ALA A 23 12.00 2.20 -6.63
N TYR A 24 12.75 1.11 -6.41
CA TYR A 24 12.31 0.02 -5.53
C TYR A 24 12.16 0.48 -4.07
N ALA A 25 13.10 1.27 -3.55
CA ALA A 25 13.00 1.82 -2.20
C ALA A 25 11.75 2.69 -2.04
N SER A 26 11.46 3.55 -3.02
CA SER A 26 10.24 4.38 -3.04
C SER A 26 8.98 3.52 -3.07
N LEU A 27 8.96 2.46 -3.88
CA LEU A 27 7.82 1.54 -3.95
C LEU A 27 7.59 0.82 -2.61
N SER A 28 8.65 0.37 -1.94
CA SER A 28 8.56 -0.27 -0.62
C SER A 28 8.05 0.70 0.46
N VAL A 29 8.49 1.96 0.43
CA VAL A 29 8.02 3.00 1.35
C VAL A 29 6.53 3.28 1.12
N ASP A 30 6.12 3.50 -0.14
CA ASP A 30 4.70 3.75 -0.49
C ASP A 30 3.80 2.58 -0.07
N TYR A 31 4.22 1.34 -0.34
CA TYR A 31 3.49 0.14 0.09
C TYR A 31 3.34 0.08 1.62
N THR A 32 4.43 0.35 2.35
CA THR A 32 4.42 0.36 3.82
C THR A 32 3.51 1.45 4.36
N GLU A 33 3.57 2.66 3.80
CA GLU A 33 2.72 3.78 4.18
C GLU A 33 1.23 3.47 3.96
N LYS A 34 0.89 2.86 2.82
CA LYS A 34 -0.48 2.43 2.52
C LYS A 34 -0.97 1.33 3.47
N LEU A 35 -0.13 0.35 3.80
CA LEU A 35 -0.46 -0.68 4.79
C LEU A 35 -0.69 -0.10 6.19
N LEU A 36 0.18 0.80 6.65
CA LEU A 36 0.05 1.45 7.95
C LEU A 36 -1.24 2.28 8.03
N ARG A 37 -1.58 3.00 6.95
CA ARG A 37 -2.88 3.70 6.86
C ARG A 37 -4.04 2.73 6.97
N ALA A 38 -4.02 1.61 6.24
CA ALA A 38 -5.08 0.60 6.34
C ALA A 38 -5.22 0.06 7.77
N GLN A 39 -4.12 -0.17 8.48
CA GLN A 39 -4.14 -0.64 9.87
C GLN A 39 -4.68 0.42 10.86
N LEU A 40 -4.34 1.70 10.65
CA LEU A 40 -4.88 2.81 11.43
C LEU A 40 -6.39 3.00 11.18
N ASP A 41 -6.81 2.97 9.91
CA ASP A 41 -8.22 3.06 9.52
C ASP A 41 -9.05 1.96 10.19
N ALA A 42 -8.57 0.71 10.14
CA ALA A 42 -9.22 -0.44 10.76
C ALA A 42 -9.32 -0.25 12.29
N SER A 43 -8.21 0.13 12.93
CA SER A 43 -8.12 0.31 14.39
C SER A 43 -9.03 1.42 14.89
N GLN A 44 -9.08 2.55 14.18
CA GLN A 44 -9.97 3.67 14.52
C GLN A 44 -11.42 3.21 14.53
N ALA A 45 -11.87 2.54 13.49
CA ALA A 45 -13.28 2.19 13.41
C ALA A 45 -13.69 1.04 14.32
N TYR A 46 -12.84 0.04 14.53
CA TYR A 46 -13.14 -0.98 15.55
C TYR A 46 -13.28 -0.34 16.94
N THR A 47 -12.45 0.67 17.24
CA THR A 47 -12.55 1.48 18.46
C THR A 47 -13.86 2.28 18.49
N GLU A 48 -14.23 2.95 17.40
CA GLU A 48 -15.48 3.71 17.29
C GLU A 48 -16.70 2.80 17.49
N THR A 49 -16.72 1.61 16.87
CA THR A 49 -17.78 0.61 17.08
C THR A 49 -17.83 0.17 18.54
N GLY A 50 -16.69 -0.14 19.16
CA GLY A 50 -16.63 -0.54 20.57
C GLY A 50 -17.16 0.53 21.52
N ILE A 51 -16.76 1.80 21.32
CA ILE A 51 -17.26 2.93 22.10
C ILE A 51 -18.76 3.13 21.87
N ALA A 52 -19.24 3.00 20.63
CA ALA A 52 -20.67 3.10 20.33
C ALA A 52 -21.48 1.99 21.03
N GLN A 53 -20.97 0.76 21.05
CA GLN A 53 -21.58 -0.35 21.77
C GLN A 53 -21.60 -0.12 23.29
N LEU A 54 -20.50 0.39 23.85
CA LEU A 54 -20.44 0.71 25.28
C LEU A 54 -21.47 1.78 25.65
N ARG A 55 -21.62 2.84 24.84
CA ARG A 55 -22.65 3.87 25.07
C ARG A 55 -24.07 3.28 25.00
N SER A 56 -24.33 2.50 23.95
CA SER A 56 -25.62 1.80 23.77
C SER A 56 -25.97 0.91 24.96
N LEU A 57 -24.98 0.20 25.51
CA LEU A 57 -25.14 -0.62 26.69
C LEU A 57 -25.43 0.20 27.96
N LEU A 58 -24.74 1.33 28.14
CA LEU A 58 -24.95 2.23 29.29
C LEU A 58 -26.33 2.89 29.26
N ASP A 59 -26.96 3.02 28.09
CA ASP A 59 -28.32 3.55 27.94
C ASP A 59 -29.43 2.54 28.30
N VAL A 60 -29.08 1.26 28.52
CA VAL A 60 -30.03 0.21 28.92
C VAL A 60 -30.45 0.42 30.38
N LYS A 61 -31.74 0.68 30.60
CA LYS A 61 -32.32 0.95 31.93
C LYS A 61 -33.21 -0.16 32.46
N ASP A 62 -33.69 -1.04 31.58
CA ASP A 62 -34.67 -2.07 31.87
C ASP A 62 -34.60 -3.23 30.85
N ALA A 63 -35.50 -4.21 31.01
CA ALA A 63 -35.57 -5.40 30.18
C ALA A 63 -35.92 -5.09 28.70
N ASP A 64 -36.72 -4.06 28.44
CA ASP A 64 -37.07 -3.64 27.07
C ASP A 64 -35.86 -2.99 26.39
N GLY A 65 -35.12 -2.13 27.11
CA GLY A 65 -33.85 -1.58 26.63
C GLY A 65 -32.82 -2.67 26.31
N LEU A 66 -32.73 -3.71 27.15
CA LEU A 66 -31.85 -4.85 26.91
C LEU A 66 -32.26 -5.61 25.63
N ARG A 67 -33.56 -5.81 25.43
CA ARG A 67 -34.09 -6.44 24.22
C ARG A 67 -33.72 -5.63 22.97
N THR A 68 -33.94 -4.31 22.99
CA THR A 68 -33.57 -3.43 21.87
C THR A 68 -32.07 -3.45 21.60
N TYR A 69 -31.23 -3.45 22.64
CA TYR A 69 -29.78 -3.60 22.50
C TYR A 69 -29.41 -4.91 21.79
N MET A 70 -30.03 -6.03 22.19
CA MET A 70 -29.81 -7.35 21.59
C MET A 70 -30.27 -7.40 20.13
N GLU A 71 -31.42 -6.81 19.79
CA GLU A 71 -31.88 -6.68 18.41
C GLU A 71 -30.89 -5.85 17.56
N GLY A 72 -30.29 -4.82 18.16
CA GLY A 72 -29.25 -4.01 17.53
C GLY A 72 -27.92 -4.75 17.27
N GLN A 73 -27.57 -5.76 18.07
CA GLN A 73 -26.31 -6.50 17.92
C GLN A 73 -26.17 -7.19 16.56
N GLN A 74 -27.29 -7.61 15.96
CA GLN A 74 -27.26 -8.25 14.65
C GLN A 74 -26.77 -7.29 13.56
N LYS A 75 -27.17 -6.01 13.65
CA LYS A 75 -26.70 -4.96 12.74
C LYS A 75 -25.20 -4.70 12.90
N VAL A 76 -24.75 -4.59 14.15
CA VAL A 76 -23.32 -4.37 14.49
C VAL A 76 -22.46 -5.53 13.98
N THR A 77 -22.92 -6.77 14.17
CA THR A 77 -22.26 -7.97 13.67
C THR A 77 -22.12 -7.93 12.14
N LYS A 78 -23.19 -7.51 11.44
CA LYS A 78 -23.17 -7.36 9.98
C LYS A 78 -22.17 -6.29 9.55
N GLU A 79 -22.19 -5.12 10.16
CA GLU A 79 -21.27 -4.01 9.88
C GLU A 79 -19.80 -4.41 10.11
N LEU A 80 -19.51 -5.10 11.22
CA LEU A 80 -18.17 -5.60 11.53
C LEU A 80 -17.70 -6.66 10.52
N THR A 81 -18.60 -7.53 10.07
CA THR A 81 -18.29 -8.56 9.07
C THR A 81 -18.02 -7.95 7.69
N GLU A 82 -18.86 -7.02 7.25
CA GLU A 82 -18.66 -6.27 6.00
C GLU A 82 -17.35 -5.49 6.04
N ARG A 83 -17.08 -4.82 7.16
CA ARG A 83 -15.83 -4.09 7.36
C ARG A 83 -14.62 -5.01 7.29
N PHE A 84 -14.63 -6.12 8.02
CA PHE A 84 -13.54 -7.10 7.99
C PHE A 84 -13.26 -7.61 6.58
N LYS A 85 -14.31 -7.90 5.81
CA LYS A 85 -14.18 -8.29 4.40
C LYS A 85 -13.51 -7.19 3.58
N ASN A 86 -13.96 -5.93 3.73
CA ASN A 86 -13.39 -4.79 3.00
C ASN A 86 -11.92 -4.55 3.36
N ASP A 87 -11.55 -4.69 4.64
CA ASP A 87 -10.18 -4.54 5.11
C ASP A 87 -9.28 -5.64 4.51
N ALA A 88 -9.77 -6.89 4.44
CA ALA A 88 -9.07 -7.98 3.77
C ALA A 88 -8.89 -7.71 2.26
N GLU A 89 -9.94 -7.26 1.57
CA GLU A 89 -9.87 -6.87 0.16
C GLU A 89 -8.88 -5.72 -0.07
N LYS A 90 -8.82 -4.75 0.84
CA LYS A 90 -7.86 -3.63 0.78
C LYS A 90 -6.42 -4.12 0.88
N VAL A 91 -6.11 -5.02 1.82
CA VAL A 91 -4.75 -5.60 1.95
C VAL A 91 -4.37 -6.40 0.70
N VAL A 92 -5.28 -7.22 0.16
CA VAL A 92 -5.04 -7.97 -1.08
C VAL A 92 -4.77 -7.02 -2.25
N SER A 93 -5.56 -5.95 -2.39
CA SER A 93 -5.38 -4.94 -3.42
C SER A 93 -4.02 -4.24 -3.32
N LEU A 94 -3.58 -3.88 -2.11
CA LEU A 94 -2.26 -3.29 -1.88
C LEU A 94 -1.13 -4.24 -2.30
N GLN A 95 -1.26 -5.53 -1.98
CA GLN A 95 -0.27 -6.53 -2.38
C GLN A 95 -0.21 -6.72 -3.90
N GLN A 96 -1.37 -6.70 -4.57
CA GLN A 96 -1.46 -6.77 -6.03
C GLN A 96 -0.83 -5.55 -6.69
N ASP A 97 -1.10 -4.34 -6.17
CA ASP A 97 -0.51 -3.08 -6.64
C ASP A 97 1.02 -3.13 -6.54
N PHE A 98 1.56 -3.54 -5.38
CA PHE A 98 3.00 -3.67 -5.18
C PHE A 98 3.65 -4.64 -6.19
N VAL A 99 3.04 -5.80 -6.44
CA VAL A 99 3.54 -6.78 -7.41
C VAL A 99 3.50 -6.22 -8.83
N GLN A 100 2.39 -5.60 -9.24
CA GLN A 100 2.25 -5.00 -10.57
C GLN A 100 3.26 -3.87 -10.79
N GLN A 101 3.47 -3.01 -9.79
CA GLN A 101 4.45 -1.93 -9.89
C GLN A 101 5.90 -2.46 -9.92
N SER A 102 6.19 -3.52 -9.16
CA SER A 102 7.50 -4.18 -9.19
C SER A 102 7.80 -4.78 -10.57
N GLN A 103 6.81 -5.44 -11.19
CA GLN A 103 6.93 -5.98 -12.56
C GLN A 103 7.20 -4.87 -13.57
N LYS A 104 6.43 -3.77 -13.52
CA LYS A 104 6.65 -2.61 -14.39
C LYS A 104 8.04 -2.02 -14.24
N LEU A 105 8.54 -1.94 -13.00
CA LEU A 105 9.89 -1.43 -12.73
C LEU A 105 10.96 -2.37 -13.30
N ALA A 106 10.80 -3.68 -13.17
CA ALA A 106 11.69 -4.66 -13.78
C ALA A 106 11.72 -4.52 -15.31
N ASP A 107 10.56 -4.44 -15.95
CA ASP A 107 10.45 -4.26 -17.41
C ASP A 107 11.10 -2.97 -17.89
N ALA A 108 10.89 -1.86 -17.15
CA ALA A 108 11.50 -0.58 -17.43
C ALA A 108 13.04 -0.64 -17.35
N ASN A 109 13.58 -1.32 -16.34
CA ASN A 109 15.03 -1.48 -16.16
C ASN A 109 15.65 -2.32 -17.29
N VAL A 110 15.00 -3.41 -17.71
CA VAL A 110 15.45 -4.24 -18.85
C VAL A 110 15.48 -3.42 -20.13
N LYS A 111 14.43 -2.63 -20.39
CA LYS A 111 14.37 -1.75 -21.55
C LYS A 111 15.49 -0.70 -21.52
N GLN A 112 15.69 -0.04 -20.39
CA GLN A 112 16.73 0.98 -20.21
C GLN A 112 18.16 0.41 -20.40
N ALA A 113 18.41 -0.80 -19.89
CA ALA A 113 19.68 -1.49 -20.09
C ALA A 113 19.90 -1.81 -21.58
N SER A 114 18.87 -2.32 -22.26
CA SER A 114 18.92 -2.65 -23.69
C SER A 114 19.19 -1.42 -24.56
N GLU A 115 18.49 -0.31 -24.29
CA GLU A 115 18.71 0.98 -24.96
C GLU A 115 20.13 1.53 -24.72
N SER A 116 20.68 1.32 -23.52
CA SER A 116 22.05 1.75 -23.19
C SER A 116 23.09 0.94 -23.96
N VAL A 117 22.90 -0.37 -24.09
CA VAL A 117 23.73 -1.25 -24.92
C VAL A 117 23.64 -0.85 -26.38
N GLU A 118 22.45 -0.62 -26.93
CA GLU A 118 22.29 -0.16 -28.32
C GLU A 118 23.00 1.18 -28.58
N LYS A 119 22.89 2.14 -27.66
CA LYS A 119 23.59 3.43 -27.76
C LYS A 119 25.11 3.27 -27.72
N ALA A 120 25.63 2.34 -26.93
CA ALA A 120 27.05 2.05 -26.88
C ALA A 120 27.54 1.44 -28.20
N THR A 121 26.81 0.49 -28.77
CA THR A 121 27.14 -0.17 -30.04
C THR A 121 27.03 0.76 -31.25
N ARG A 122 26.09 1.71 -31.27
CA ARG A 122 25.97 2.71 -32.36
C ARG A 122 27.04 3.81 -32.31
N LYS A 123 27.74 3.97 -31.18
CA LYS A 123 28.83 4.96 -31.00
C LYS A 123 30.23 4.36 -31.20
N ALA A 124 30.34 3.04 -31.35
CA ALA A 124 31.57 2.31 -31.64
C ALA A 124 31.77 2.15 -33.15
#